data_AF-H3GJ68-F1
#
_entry.id   AF-H3GJ68-F1
#
_cell.length_a   1.000
_cell.length_b   1.000
_cell.length_c   1.000
_cell.angle_alpha   90.00
_cell.angle_beta   90.00
_cell.angle_gamma   90.00
#
_symmetry.space_group_name_H-M   'P 1'
#
loop_
_entity.id
_entity.type
_entity.pdbx_description
1 polymer ?
#
loop_
_entity_poly.entity_id
_entity_poly.type
_entity_poly.pdbx_seq_one_letter_code
_entity_poly.pdbx_strand_id
1 'polypeptide(L)'
;MQVQQSVRLTLVEEQLFLRAQDRVRVHFRDFEELEGFAVLRANLDRLLGKVELELRSVFLYHHDAACKAEQFQAELDACKQELQHHLVMCDQVIAAARKLAKSAPATLTKRTNELQSFHTAEIKLKEKQWTVQADKRLQDHVQVLSAQYARQLELIELEHAQRLEMVKENLEAKKQAEVESGNT
;
A
#
# COMPACT_ATOMS: atom_id res chain seq x y z
N MET A 1 5.71 -38.64 -29.54
CA MET A 1 6.87 -39.48 -29.88
C MET A 1 8.11 -38.59 -29.78
N GLN A 2 8.87 -38.70 -28.69
CA GLN A 2 10.15 -37.99 -28.56
C GLN A 2 11.19 -38.72 -29.41
N VAL A 3 11.75 -38.01 -30.39
CA VAL A 3 12.89 -38.47 -31.16
C VAL A 3 14.03 -38.67 -30.15
N GLN A 4 14.40 -39.92 -29.87
CA GLN A 4 15.67 -40.23 -29.21
C GLN A 4 16.76 -39.58 -30.08
N GLN A 5 17.27 -38.43 -29.64
CA GLN A 5 18.54 -37.94 -30.15
C GLN A 5 19.53 -39.09 -29.99
N SER A 6 20.16 -39.50 -31.08
CA SER A 6 21.18 -40.52 -31.04
C SER A 6 22.27 -40.05 -30.08
N VAL A 7 22.28 -40.60 -28.87
CA VAL A 7 23.28 -40.28 -27.85
C VAL A 7 24.63 -40.64 -28.44
N ARG A 8 25.39 -39.61 -28.80
CA ARG A 8 26.72 -39.72 -29.37
C ARG A 8 27.69 -39.21 -28.33
N LEU A 9 28.70 -40.02 -28.06
CA LEU A 9 29.86 -39.57 -27.30
C LEU A 9 30.45 -38.33 -27.97
N THR A 10 31.01 -37.45 -27.16
CA THR A 10 31.83 -36.34 -27.64
C THR A 10 33.07 -36.86 -28.34
N LEU A 11 33.74 -36.00 -29.12
CA LEU A 11 34.98 -36.37 -29.81
C LEU A 11 36.04 -36.95 -28.86
N VAL A 12 36.15 -36.41 -27.64
CA VAL A 12 37.13 -36.85 -26.65
C VAL A 12 36.73 -38.20 -26.06
N GLU A 13 35.46 -38.38 -25.70
CA GLU A 13 34.95 -39.65 -25.19
C GLU A 13 35.02 -40.77 -26.24
N GLU A 14 34.79 -40.44 -27.52
CA GLU A 14 34.95 -41.38 -28.64
C GLU A 14 36.41 -41.82 -28.79
N GLN A 15 37.38 -40.89 -28.66
CA GLN A 15 38.80 -41.24 -28.66
C GLN A 15 39.19 -42.13 -27.48
N LEU A 16 38.63 -41.86 -26.29
CA LEU A 16 38.86 -42.70 -25.11
C LEU A 16 38.24 -44.09 -25.28
N PHE A 17 37.03 -44.17 -25.85
CA PHE A 17 36.37 -45.42 -26.19
C PHE A 17 37.21 -46.25 -27.14
N LEU A 18 37.70 -45.67 -28.24
CA LEU A 18 38.55 -46.38 -29.22
C LEU A 18 39.84 -46.90 -28.57
N ARG A 19 40.51 -46.10 -27.72
CA ARG A 19 41.69 -46.56 -26.98
C ARG A 19 41.38 -47.72 -26.04
N ALA A 20 40.24 -47.67 -25.33
CA ALA A 20 39.82 -48.76 -24.46
C ALA A 20 39.48 -50.02 -25.26
N GLN A 21 38.79 -49.88 -26.38
CA GLN A 21 38.46 -50.96 -27.31
C GLN A 21 39.73 -51.63 -27.87
N ASP A 22 40.72 -50.84 -28.30
CA ASP A 22 41.98 -51.38 -28.81
C ASP A 22 42.75 -52.17 -27.75
N ARG A 23 42.73 -51.74 -26.48
CA ARG A 23 43.32 -52.50 -25.37
C ARG A 23 42.61 -53.83 -25.15
N VAL A 24 41.28 -53.86 -25.20
CA VAL A 24 40.51 -55.10 -25.11
C VAL A 24 40.90 -56.05 -26.26
N ARG A 25 41.00 -55.53 -27.48
CA ARG A 25 41.44 -56.33 -28.65
C ARG A 25 42.85 -56.90 -28.52
N VAL A 26 43.79 -56.16 -27.92
CA VAL A 26 45.13 -56.67 -27.62
C VAL A 26 45.04 -57.85 -26.65
N HIS A 27 44.32 -57.69 -25.53
CA HIS A 27 44.18 -58.78 -24.55
C HIS A 27 43.52 -60.04 -25.12
N PHE A 28 42.53 -59.90 -26.01
CA PHE A 28 41.90 -61.05 -26.67
C PHE A 28 42.85 -61.74 -27.67
N ARG A 29 43.70 -61.00 -28.37
CA ARG A 29 44.75 -61.56 -29.25
C ARG A 29 45.82 -62.29 -28.45
N ASP A 30 46.32 -61.68 -27.39
CA ASP A 30 47.32 -62.30 -26.50
C ASP A 30 46.78 -63.61 -25.90
N PHE A 31 45.49 -63.65 -25.56
CA PHE A 31 44.82 -64.86 -25.08
C PHE A 31 44.76 -65.96 -26.15
N GLU A 32 44.45 -65.61 -27.40
CA GLU A 32 44.46 -66.56 -28.52
C GLU A 32 45.86 -67.16 -28.77
N GLU A 33 46.90 -66.33 -28.72
CA GLU A 33 48.29 -66.74 -28.95
C GLU A 33 48.82 -67.66 -27.83
N LEU A 34 48.43 -67.45 -26.58
CA LEU A 34 48.87 -68.23 -25.43
C LEU A 34 48.25 -69.64 -25.38
N GLU A 35 47.00 -69.80 -25.83
CA GLU A 35 46.30 -71.08 -25.71
C GLU A 35 46.38 -71.97 -26.98
N GLY A 36 46.85 -71.46 -28.12
CA GLY A 36 47.09 -72.26 -29.33
C GLY A 36 45.82 -72.89 -29.95
N PHE A 37 44.62 -72.53 -29.47
CA PHE A 37 43.35 -73.11 -29.88
C PHE A 37 42.71 -72.35 -31.05
N ALA A 38 43.19 -72.60 -32.28
CA ALA A 38 42.54 -72.08 -33.50
C ALA A 38 41.04 -72.46 -33.62
N VAL A 39 40.61 -73.54 -32.94
CA VAL A 39 39.23 -74.03 -32.91
C VAL A 39 38.30 -73.14 -32.06
N LEU A 40 38.84 -72.34 -31.13
CA LEU A 40 38.07 -71.44 -30.26
C LEU A 40 37.95 -70.01 -30.78
N ARG A 41 38.65 -69.66 -31.87
CA ARG A 41 38.66 -68.31 -32.47
C ARG A 41 37.25 -67.74 -32.67
N ALA A 42 36.34 -68.51 -33.26
CA ALA A 42 34.97 -68.04 -33.52
C ALA A 42 34.17 -67.74 -32.24
N ASN A 43 34.49 -68.39 -31.12
CA ASN A 43 33.87 -68.12 -29.82
C ASN A 43 34.53 -66.90 -29.15
N LEU A 44 35.85 -66.75 -29.28
CA LEU A 44 36.59 -65.57 -28.82
C LEU A 44 36.16 -64.30 -29.57
N ASP A 45 36.02 -64.33 -30.89
CA ASP A 45 35.52 -63.21 -31.69
C ASP A 45 34.09 -62.82 -31.29
N ARG A 46 33.23 -63.81 -31.02
CA ARG A 46 31.87 -63.57 -30.54
C ARG A 46 31.86 -62.93 -29.15
N LEU A 47 32.74 -63.38 -28.26
CA LEU A 47 32.87 -62.81 -26.91
C LEU A 47 33.44 -61.39 -26.98
N LEU A 48 34.47 -61.16 -27.80
CA LEU A 48 35.03 -59.84 -28.07
C LEU A 48 33.94 -58.88 -28.55
N GLY A 49 33.14 -59.28 -29.54
CA GLY A 49 32.01 -58.47 -30.01
C GLY A 49 31.01 -58.10 -28.91
N LYS A 50 30.72 -59.02 -27.98
CA LYS A 50 29.87 -58.72 -26.81
C LYS A 50 30.54 -57.75 -25.85
N VAL A 51 31.83 -57.94 -25.55
CA VAL A 51 32.58 -57.05 -24.66
C VAL A 51 32.69 -55.65 -25.25
N GLU A 52 32.89 -55.51 -26.56
CA GLU A 52 32.93 -54.20 -27.22
C GLU A 52 31.58 -53.48 -27.17
N LEU A 53 30.46 -54.21 -27.32
CA LEU A 53 29.12 -53.64 -27.16
C LEU A 53 28.84 -53.20 -25.73
N GLU A 54 29.21 -54.01 -24.73
CA GLU A 54 29.06 -53.63 -23.31
C GLU A 54 29.99 -52.48 -22.93
N LEU A 55 31.21 -52.43 -23.46
CA LEU A 55 32.09 -51.30 -23.27
C LEU A 55 31.45 -50.02 -23.82
N ARG A 56 30.81 -50.09 -25.00
CA ARG A 56 30.10 -48.95 -25.57
C ARG A 56 28.90 -48.51 -24.72
N SER A 57 28.15 -49.47 -24.17
CA SER A 57 27.00 -49.19 -23.31
C SER A 57 27.42 -48.43 -22.04
N VAL A 58 28.53 -48.84 -21.42
CA VAL A 58 29.11 -48.18 -20.24
C VAL A 58 29.51 -46.74 -20.53
N PHE A 59 30.19 -46.48 -21.65
CA PHE A 59 30.57 -45.12 -22.02
C PHE A 59 29.35 -44.22 -22.24
N LEU A 60 28.32 -44.72 -22.92
CA LEU A 60 27.07 -43.97 -23.14
C LEU A 60 26.35 -43.68 -21.82
N TYR A 61 26.30 -44.65 -20.90
CA TYR A 61 25.71 -44.47 -19.59
C TYR A 61 26.41 -43.36 -18.79
N HIS A 62 27.75 -43.33 -18.78
CA HIS A 62 28.49 -42.29 -18.07
C HIS A 62 28.35 -40.91 -18.72
N HIS A 63 28.31 -40.85 -20.05
CA HIS A 63 28.02 -39.62 -20.78
C HIS A 63 26.64 -39.05 -20.38
N ASP A 64 25.61 -39.88 -20.40
CA ASP A 64 24.25 -39.47 -20.00
C ASP A 64 24.20 -39.01 -18.54
N ALA A 65 24.92 -39.69 -17.64
CA ALA A 65 25.01 -39.30 -16.24
C ALA A 65 25.71 -37.95 -16.07
N ALA A 66 26.79 -37.69 -16.81
CA ALA A 66 27.50 -36.41 -16.80
C ALA A 66 26.61 -35.28 -17.32
N CYS A 67 25.93 -35.48 -18.45
CA CYS A 67 24.98 -34.51 -19.01
C CYS A 67 23.85 -34.18 -18.03
N LYS A 68 23.29 -35.17 -17.33
CA LYS A 68 22.27 -34.94 -16.29
C LYS A 68 22.84 -34.17 -15.11
N ALA A 69 24.07 -34.47 -14.69
CA ALA A 69 24.73 -33.74 -13.60
C ALA A 69 24.93 -32.26 -13.96
N GLU A 70 25.32 -31.96 -15.20
CA GLU A 70 25.45 -30.59 -15.70
C GLU A 70 24.09 -29.85 -15.72
N GLN A 71 23.01 -30.54 -16.14
CA GLN A 71 21.66 -29.98 -16.10
C GLN A 71 21.23 -29.63 -14.68
N PHE A 72 21.40 -30.56 -13.74
CA PHE A 72 21.09 -30.30 -12.33
C PHE A 72 21.96 -29.19 -11.73
N GLN A 73 23.22 -29.11 -12.13
CA GLN A 73 24.10 -28.02 -11.69
C GLN A 73 23.60 -26.66 -12.17
N ALA A 74 23.17 -26.57 -13.44
CA ALA A 74 22.60 -25.34 -14.00
C ALA A 74 21.28 -24.95 -13.30
N GLU A 75 20.40 -25.91 -13.02
CA GLU A 75 19.16 -25.68 -12.26
C GLU A 75 19.46 -25.19 -10.84
N LEU A 76 20.45 -25.80 -10.18
CA LEU A 76 20.85 -25.44 -8.83
C LEU A 76 21.44 -24.02 -8.78
N ASP A 77 22.23 -23.63 -9.79
CA ASP A 77 22.78 -22.28 -9.87
C ASP A 77 21.69 -21.23 -10.18
N ALA A 78 20.68 -21.56 -10.98
CA ALA A 78 19.50 -20.71 -11.17
C ALA A 78 18.72 -20.53 -9.85
N CYS A 79 18.44 -21.61 -9.11
CA CYS A 79 17.80 -21.57 -7.81
C CYS A 79 18.59 -20.73 -6.79
N LYS A 80 19.92 -20.81 -6.80
CA LYS A 80 20.77 -19.96 -5.93
C LYS A 80 20.62 -18.48 -6.24
N GLN A 81 20.58 -18.12 -7.52
CA GLN A 81 20.40 -16.72 -7.93
C GLN A 81 19.02 -16.20 -7.51
N GLU A 82 17.97 -17.00 -7.69
CA GLU A 82 16.61 -16.66 -7.29
C GLU A 82 16.51 -16.51 -5.75
N LEU A 83 17.09 -17.44 -5.00
CA LEU A 83 17.16 -17.34 -3.53
C LEU A 83 17.87 -16.06 -3.08
N GLN A 84 19.02 -15.74 -3.69
CA GLN A 84 19.76 -14.52 -3.36
C GLN A 84 18.93 -13.26 -3.68
N HIS A 85 18.20 -13.25 -4.78
CA HIS A 85 17.28 -12.17 -5.12
C HIS A 85 16.18 -12.00 -4.05
N HIS A 86 15.54 -13.09 -3.65
CA HIS A 86 14.51 -13.06 -2.60
C HIS A 86 15.05 -12.59 -1.24
N LEU A 87 16.27 -12.99 -0.86
CA LEU A 87 16.91 -12.50 0.36
C LEU A 87 17.09 -10.98 0.35
N VAL A 88 17.59 -10.43 -0.77
CA VAL A 88 17.73 -8.97 -0.94
C VAL A 88 16.37 -8.27 -0.85
N MET A 89 15.33 -8.83 -1.45
CA MET A 89 13.97 -8.27 -1.35
C MET A 89 13.45 -8.28 0.09
N CYS A 90 13.65 -9.37 0.84
CA CYS A 90 13.28 -9.46 2.24
C CYS A 90 13.97 -8.37 3.08
N ASP A 91 15.27 -8.16 2.86
CA ASP A 91 16.03 -7.10 3.55
C ASP A 91 15.48 -5.71 3.24
N GLN A 92 15.13 -5.44 1.98
CA GLN A 92 14.50 -4.17 1.57
C GLN A 92 13.14 -3.95 2.25
N VAL A 93 12.30 -4.99 2.31
CA VAL A 93 11.00 -4.94 2.98
C VAL A 93 11.18 -4.67 4.48
N ILE A 94 12.12 -5.36 5.13
CA ILE A 94 12.44 -5.14 6.55
C ILE A 94 12.93 -3.71 6.78
N ALA A 95 13.80 -3.19 5.92
CA ALA A 95 14.29 -1.81 6.01
C ALA A 95 13.17 -0.78 5.85
N ALA A 96 12.26 -0.98 4.88
CA ALA A 96 11.10 -0.13 4.67
C ALA A 96 10.15 -0.17 5.87
N ALA A 97 9.85 -1.35 6.40
CA ALA A 97 9.02 -1.52 7.59
C ALA A 97 9.61 -0.82 8.81
N ARG A 98 10.93 -0.94 9.03
CA ARG A 98 11.64 -0.24 10.12
C ARG A 98 11.59 1.29 9.95
N LYS A 99 11.75 1.79 8.73
CA LYS A 99 11.63 3.24 8.45
C LYS A 99 10.23 3.74 8.75
N LEU A 100 9.21 3.00 8.31
CA LEU A 100 7.82 3.31 8.60
C LEU A 100 7.56 3.31 10.10
N ALA A 101 7.95 2.25 10.81
CA ALA A 101 7.78 2.13 12.26
C ALA A 101 8.45 3.27 13.04
N LYS A 102 9.60 3.77 12.59
CA LYS A 102 10.26 4.94 13.21
C LYS A 102 9.50 6.25 12.96
N SER A 103 8.92 6.43 11.77
CA SER A 103 8.27 7.68 11.35
C SER A 103 6.78 7.77 11.67
N ALA A 104 6.11 6.63 11.82
CA ALA A 104 4.67 6.54 12.03
C ALA A 104 4.21 7.20 13.35
N PRO A 105 4.88 6.97 14.51
CA PRO A 105 4.49 7.63 15.75
C PRO A 105 4.52 9.15 15.65
N ALA A 106 5.60 9.72 15.11
CA ALA A 106 5.73 11.17 14.96
C ALA A 106 4.67 11.75 13.99
N THR A 107 4.42 11.07 12.87
CA THR A 107 3.39 11.48 11.92
C THR A 107 2.00 11.41 12.54
N LEU A 108 1.69 10.35 13.28
CA LEU A 108 0.42 10.18 13.98
C LEU A 108 0.25 11.24 15.06
N THR A 109 1.25 11.47 15.91
CA THR A 109 1.20 12.54 16.93
C THR A 109 0.97 13.91 16.29
N LYS A 110 1.65 14.23 15.18
CA LYS A 110 1.42 15.49 14.46
C LYS A 110 -0.03 15.62 13.99
N ARG A 111 -0.58 14.58 13.34
CA ARG A 111 -1.97 14.56 12.88
C ARG A 111 -2.98 14.64 14.02
N THR A 112 -2.73 13.93 15.12
CA THR A 112 -3.57 13.99 16.32
C THR A 112 -3.58 15.39 16.92
N ASN A 113 -2.42 16.04 17.03
CA ASN A 113 -2.32 17.41 17.53
C ASN A 113 -3.03 18.41 16.61
N GLU A 114 -2.86 18.28 15.29
CA GLU A 114 -3.59 19.08 14.29
C GLU A 114 -5.11 18.92 14.47
N LEU A 115 -5.61 17.68 14.58
CA LEU A 115 -7.03 17.38 14.74
C LEU A 115 -7.58 17.95 16.07
N GLN A 116 -6.84 17.80 17.17
CA GLN A 116 -7.22 18.36 18.46
C GLN A 116 -7.29 19.89 18.42
N SER A 117 -6.34 20.54 17.75
CA SER A 117 -6.35 22.00 17.58
C SER A 117 -7.55 22.47 16.75
N PHE A 118 -7.87 21.75 15.68
CA PHE A 118 -9.03 22.02 14.84
C PHE A 118 -10.34 21.85 15.61
N HIS A 119 -10.48 20.75 16.35
CA HIS A 119 -11.67 20.50 17.18
C HIS A 119 -11.84 21.57 18.26
N THR A 120 -10.75 21.99 18.91
CA THR A 120 -10.78 23.08 19.90
C THR A 120 -11.23 24.39 19.27
N ALA A 121 -10.78 24.69 18.05
CA ALA A 121 -11.22 25.88 17.31
C ALA A 121 -12.70 25.80 16.93
N GLU A 122 -13.19 24.61 16.52
CA GLU A 122 -14.59 24.37 16.19
C GLU A 122 -15.51 24.59 17.40
N ILE A 123 -15.13 24.09 18.58
CA ILE A 123 -15.87 24.32 19.83
C ILE A 123 -15.99 25.82 20.12
N LYS A 124 -14.86 26.54 20.08
CA LYS A 124 -14.84 28.00 20.32
C LYS A 124 -15.68 28.77 19.30
N LEU A 125 -15.71 28.32 18.05
CA LEU A 125 -16.56 28.92 17.02
C LEU A 125 -18.04 28.72 17.33
N LYS A 126 -18.44 27.51 17.74
CA LYS A 126 -19.84 27.22 18.14
C LYS A 126 -20.25 28.03 19.37
N GLU A 127 -19.39 28.15 20.37
CA GLU A 127 -19.61 29.00 21.55
C GLU A 127 -19.85 30.46 21.13
N LYS A 128 -18.99 31.02 20.28
CA LYS A 128 -19.16 32.38 19.74
C LYS A 128 -20.45 32.53 18.93
N GLN A 129 -20.85 31.51 18.18
CA GLN A 129 -22.09 31.54 17.43
C GLN A 129 -23.31 31.61 18.35
N TRP A 130 -23.30 30.87 19.46
CA TRP A 130 -24.35 30.94 20.47
C TRP A 130 -24.40 32.29 21.18
N THR A 131 -23.25 32.90 21.49
CA THR A 131 -23.24 34.25 22.10
C THR A 131 -23.81 35.28 21.13
N VAL A 132 -23.42 35.25 19.86
CA VAL A 132 -23.98 36.17 18.83
C VAL A 132 -25.50 35.99 18.69
N GLN A 133 -26.00 34.75 18.75
CA GLN A 133 -27.45 34.49 18.73
C GLN A 133 -28.17 34.96 20.00
N ALA A 134 -27.53 34.90 21.16
CA ALA A 134 -28.09 35.44 22.41
C ALA A 134 -28.12 36.97 22.37
N ASP A 135 -27.03 37.62 21.93
CA ASP A 135 -26.93 39.07 21.79
C ASP A 135 -27.98 39.61 20.83
N LYS A 136 -28.20 38.94 19.69
CA LYS A 136 -29.26 39.31 18.75
C LYS A 136 -30.65 39.25 19.40
N ARG A 137 -30.94 38.19 20.15
CA ARG A 137 -32.23 38.04 20.87
C ARG A 137 -32.44 39.14 21.92
N LEU A 138 -31.37 39.55 22.61
CA LEU A 138 -31.40 40.67 23.55
C LEU A 138 -31.62 42.00 22.83
N GLN A 139 -30.90 42.24 21.73
CA GLN A 139 -31.06 43.44 20.92
C GLN A 139 -32.49 43.58 20.39
N ASP A 140 -33.09 42.49 19.90
CA ASP A 140 -34.48 42.45 19.45
C ASP A 140 -35.44 42.82 20.61
N HIS A 141 -35.21 42.30 21.82
CA HIS A 141 -36.02 42.66 23.00
C HIS A 141 -35.89 44.13 23.38
N VAL A 142 -34.66 44.68 23.38
CA VAL A 142 -34.42 46.10 23.68
C VAL A 142 -35.13 47.00 22.67
N GLN A 143 -35.11 46.63 21.38
CA GLN A 143 -35.83 47.37 20.34
C GLN A 143 -37.35 47.36 20.59
N VAL A 144 -37.94 46.20 20.90
CA VAL A 144 -39.37 46.10 21.20
C VAL A 144 -39.75 46.96 22.40
N LEU A 145 -38.99 46.88 23.50
CA LEU A 145 -39.22 47.69 24.69
C LEU A 145 -39.07 49.18 24.40
N SER A 146 -38.04 49.58 23.64
CA SER A 146 -37.83 50.98 23.27
C SER A 146 -39.01 51.54 22.46
N ALA A 147 -39.58 50.75 21.54
CA ALA A 147 -40.76 51.15 20.78
C ALA A 147 -42.02 51.23 21.66
N GLN A 148 -42.17 50.34 22.65
CA GLN A 148 -43.25 50.42 23.63
C GLN A 148 -43.14 51.68 24.49
N TYR A 149 -41.96 51.98 25.01
CA TYR A 149 -41.74 53.17 25.83
C TYR A 149 -41.91 54.47 25.04
N ALA A 150 -41.45 54.51 23.78
CA ALA A 150 -41.67 55.67 22.90
C ALA A 150 -43.18 55.95 22.74
N ARG A 151 -43.99 54.92 22.48
CA ARG A 151 -45.46 55.06 22.39
C ARG A 151 -46.11 55.49 23.70
N GLN A 152 -45.65 54.96 24.84
CA GLN A 152 -46.15 55.39 26.14
C GLN A 152 -45.84 56.86 26.41
N LEU A 153 -44.65 57.32 26.00
CA LEU A 153 -44.24 58.70 26.16
C LEU A 153 -45.06 59.64 25.27
N GLU A 154 -45.28 59.28 24.00
CA GLU A 154 -46.19 59.99 23.09
C GLU A 154 -47.63 60.08 23.65
N LEU A 155 -48.15 59.01 24.25
CA LEU A 155 -49.48 59.01 24.89
C LEU A 155 -49.54 59.98 26.08
N ILE A 156 -48.53 59.98 26.94
CA ILE A 156 -48.46 60.89 28.10
C ILE A 156 -48.33 62.35 27.62
N GLU A 157 -47.52 62.62 26.61
CA GLU A 157 -47.38 63.95 26.02
C GLU A 157 -48.71 64.45 25.43
N LEU A 158 -49.44 63.57 24.74
CA LEU A 158 -50.78 63.85 24.22
C LEU A 158 -51.78 64.14 25.35
N GLU A 159 -51.81 63.31 26.40
CA GLU A 159 -52.66 63.53 27.57
C GLU A 159 -52.35 64.86 28.26
N HIS A 160 -51.07 65.23 28.38
CA HIS A 160 -50.65 66.50 28.95
C HIS A 160 -51.06 67.69 28.06
N ALA A 161 -50.89 67.59 26.74
CA ALA A 161 -51.32 68.62 25.79
C ALA A 161 -52.84 68.86 25.88
N GLN A 162 -53.63 67.78 25.91
CA GLN A 162 -55.09 67.87 26.06
C GLN A 162 -55.51 68.50 27.40
N ARG A 163 -54.84 68.16 28.50
CA ARG A 163 -55.08 68.79 29.81
C ARG A 163 -54.74 70.28 29.79
N LEU A 164 -53.63 70.68 29.17
CA LEU A 164 -53.26 72.09 29.02
C LEU A 164 -54.27 72.86 28.19
N GLU A 165 -54.75 72.27 27.10
CA GLU A 165 -55.77 72.87 26.22
C GLU A 165 -57.10 73.05 26.96
N MET A 166 -57.58 72.03 27.68
CA MET A 166 -58.76 72.18 28.55
C MET A 166 -58.57 73.24 29.65
N VAL A 167 -57.40 73.32 30.29
CA VAL A 167 -57.14 74.35 31.30
C VAL A 167 -57.15 75.73 30.65
N LYS A 168 -56.58 75.87 29.45
CA LYS A 168 -56.62 77.12 28.68
C LYS A 168 -58.05 77.51 28.33
N GLU A 169 -58.86 76.61 27.78
CA GLU A 169 -60.27 76.86 27.48
C GLU A 169 -61.06 77.28 28.73
N ASN A 170 -60.84 76.61 29.87
CA ASN A 170 -61.47 76.97 31.14
C ASN A 170 -61.05 78.37 31.64
N LEU A 171 -59.79 78.76 31.46
CA LEU A 171 -59.30 80.09 31.82
C LEU A 171 -59.84 81.17 30.88
N GLU A 172 -59.92 80.89 29.58
CA GLU A 172 -60.53 81.79 28.59
C GLU A 172 -62.02 81.99 28.87
N ALA A 173 -62.76 80.91 29.18
CA ALA A 173 -64.17 80.99 29.58
C ALA A 173 -64.36 81.79 30.87
N LYS A 174 -63.51 81.60 31.88
CA LYS A 174 -63.53 82.42 33.12
C LYS A 174 -63.25 83.89 32.84
N LYS A 175 -62.25 84.19 32.00
CA LYS A 175 -61.94 85.56 31.59
C LYS A 175 -63.12 86.20 30.86
N GLN A 176 -63.78 85.47 29.95
CA GLN A 176 -64.96 85.95 29.25
C GLN A 176 -66.10 86.30 30.23
N ALA A 177 -66.35 85.42 31.21
CA ALA A 177 -67.34 85.66 32.26
C ALA A 177 -66.99 86.85 33.18
N GLU A 178 -65.70 87.05 33.48
CA GLU A 178 -65.22 88.23 34.23
C GLU A 178 -65.37 89.54 33.43
N VAL A 179 -65.15 89.53 32.11
CA VAL A 179 -65.38 90.68 31.23
C VAL A 179 -66.87 91.00 31.11
N GLU A 180 -67.74 89.99 31.07
CA GLU A 180 -69.20 90.16 30.99
C GLU A 180 -69.80 90.62 32.33
N SER A 181 -69.21 90.25 33.47
CA SER A 181 -69.64 90.69 34.82
C SER A 181 -69.06 92.04 35.27
N GLY A 182 -67.99 92.53 34.63
CA GLY A 182 -67.44 93.86 34.87
C GLY A 182 -68.11 95.00 34.09
N ASN A 183 -69.08 94.69 33.21
CA ASN A 183 -69.85 95.65 32.40
C ASN A 183 -71.29 95.87 32.91
N THR A 184 -71.56 95.53 34.17
CA THR A 184 -72.77 95.88 34.93
C THR A 184 -72.41 96.70 36.15
#